data_AF-A0ABD0RYJ8-F1
#
_entry.id   AF-A0ABD0RYJ8-F1
#
_cell.length_a   1.000
_cell.length_b   1.000
_cell.length_c   1.000
_cell.angle_alpha   90.00
_cell.angle_beta   90.00
_cell.angle_gamma   90.00
#
_symmetry.space_group_name_H-M   'P 1'
#
loop_
_entity.id
_entity.type
_entity.pdbx_description
1 polymer ?
#
loop_
_entity_poly.entity_id
_entity_poly.type
_entity_poly.pdbx_seq_one_letter_code
_entity_poly.pdbx_strand_id
1 'polypeptide(L)' 'DCIFTEIVLENNYTALQNAKYKGWYMAFTRKGRPRKATQTRQHQREAHFMKRLPRGHL' A
#
# COMPACT_ATOMS: atom_id res chain seq x y z
N ASP A 1 14.57 3.23 -5.71
CA ASP A 1 13.42 3.73 -6.50
C ASP A 1 12.30 4.17 -5.57
N CYS A 2 11.79 5.38 -5.74
CA CYS A 2 10.91 6.06 -4.77
C CYS A 2 9.55 6.48 -5.35
N ILE A 3 9.22 6.02 -6.56
CA ILE A 3 7.97 6.36 -7.25
C ILE A 3 7.00 5.18 -7.10
N PHE A 4 5.76 5.49 -6.72
CA PHE A 4 4.69 4.52 -6.56
C PHE A 4 3.45 4.95 -7.36
N THR A 5 2.79 3.99 -7.99
CA THR A 5 1.47 4.16 -8.59
C THR A 5 0.41 3.96 -7.52
N GLU A 6 -0.45 4.95 -7.33
CA GLU A 6 -1.64 4.82 -6.52
C GLU A 6 -2.73 4.07 -7.29
N ILE A 7 -3.36 3.09 -6.65
CA ILE A 7 -4.44 2.30 -7.23
C ILE A 7 -5.63 2.34 -6.26
N VAL A 8 -6.79 2.74 -6.76
CA VAL A 8 -8.07 2.53 -6.07
C VAL A 8 -8.53 1.12 -6.41
N LEU A 9 -8.58 0.25 -5.40
CA LEU A 9 -8.96 -1.14 -5.56
C LEU A 9 -10.49 -1.30 -5.64
N GLU A 10 -10.94 -2.43 -6.17
CA GLU A 10 -12.38 -2.79 -6.25
C GLU A 10 -13.08 -2.82 -4.89
N ASN A 11 -12.32 -3.08 -3.81
CA ASN A 11 -12.83 -3.06 -2.44
C ASN A 11 -12.77 -1.66 -1.78
N ASN A 12 -12.54 -0.61 -2.57
CA ASN A 12 -12.47 0.80 -2.17
C ASN A 12 -11.28 1.17 -1.24
N TYR A 13 -10.30 0.28 -1.08
CA TYR A 13 -9.03 0.63 -0.43
C TYR A 13 -8.02 1.18 -1.45
N THR A 14 -7.00 1.87 -0.94
CA THR A 14 -5.85 2.30 -1.73
C THR A 14 -4.74 1.26 -1.66
N ALA A 15 -4.09 0.97 -2.79
CA ALA A 15 -2.81 0.28 -2.85
C ALA A 15 -1.73 1.18 -3.46
N LEU A 16 -0.48 0.96 -3.07
CA LEU A 16 0.69 1.66 -3.62
C LEU A 16 1.64 0.64 -4.25
N GLN A 17 1.67 0.58 -5.57
CA GLN A 17 2.56 -0.32 -6.32
C GLN A 17 3.85 0.39 -6.70
N ASN A 18 5.01 -0.25 -6.53
CA ASN A 18 6.27 0.34 -6.98
C ASN A 18 6.27 0.51 -8.50
N ALA A 19 6.61 1.71 -9.00
CA ALA A 19 6.54 2.02 -10.43
C ALA A 19 7.56 1.25 -11.28
N LYS A 20 8.74 0.94 -10.71
CA LYS A 20 9.79 0.17 -11.39
C LYS A 20 9.60 -1.33 -11.26
N TYR A 21 9.18 -1.81 -10.08
CA TYR A 21 8.96 -3.23 -9.79
C TYR A 21 7.47 -3.57 -9.79
N LYS A 22 6.91 -3.81 -10.98
CA LYS A 22 5.50 -4.20 -11.13
C LYS A 22 5.19 -5.46 -10.31
N GLY A 23 4.03 -5.45 -9.65
CA GLY A 23 3.60 -6.53 -8.76
C GLY A 23 4.15 -6.44 -7.32
N TRP A 24 5.05 -5.50 -7.02
CA TRP A 24 5.48 -5.23 -5.65
C TRP A 24 4.68 -4.08 -5.05
N TYR A 25 4.12 -4.31 -3.87
CA TYR A 25 3.26 -3.36 -3.17
C TYR A 25 3.92 -2.90 -1.88
N MET A 26 3.70 -1.65 -1.51
CA MET A 26 3.95 -1.22 -0.13
C MET A 26 3.03 -2.02 0.79
N ALA A 27 3.55 -2.58 1.87
CA ALA A 27 2.74 -3.39 2.78
C ALA A 27 3.32 -3.49 4.18
N PHE A 28 2.44 -3.62 5.17
CA PHE A 28 2.79 -3.81 6.58
C PHE A 28 2.04 -5.00 7.17
N THR A 29 2.74 -5.80 7.95
CA THR A 29 2.16 -6.88 8.74
C THR A 29 1.17 -6.34 9.78
N ARG A 30 0.34 -7.22 10.36
CA ARG A 30 -0.61 -6.85 11.43
C ARG A 30 0.04 -6.14 12.63
N LYS A 31 1.32 -6.37 12.89
CA LYS A 31 2.09 -5.71 13.97
C LYS A 31 2.76 -4.41 13.52
N GLY A 32 2.43 -3.89 12.34
CA GLY A 32 2.99 -2.66 11.78
C GLY A 32 4.41 -2.80 11.22
N ARG A 33 4.97 -4.02 11.14
CA ARG A 33 6.31 -4.23 10.56
C ARG A 33 6.25 -4.25 9.03
N PRO A 34 7.25 -3.69 8.32
CA PRO A 34 7.31 -3.77 6.86
C PRO A 34 7.28 -5.22 6.36
N ARG A 35 6.53 -5.47 5.28
CA ARG A 35 6.52 -6.75 4.56
C ARG A 35 7.56 -6.71 3.44
N LYS A 36 8.28 -7.81 3.20
CA LYS A 36 9.20 -7.90 2.05
C LYS A 36 8.41 -7.81 0.75
N ALA A 37 8.86 -6.95 -0.17
CA ALA A 37 8.16 -6.65 -1.42
C ALA A 37 7.84 -7.91 -2.27
N THR A 38 8.78 -8.86 -2.34
CA THR A 38 8.60 -10.14 -3.05
C THR A 38 7.50 -11.04 -2.48
N GLN A 39 7.01 -10.76 -1.26
CA GLN A 39 5.95 -11.52 -0.60
C GLN A 39 4.59 -10.79 -0.61
N THR A 40 4.51 -9.64 -1.28
CA THR A 40 3.30 -8.83 -1.35
C THR A 40 2.42 -9.23 -2.52
N ARG A 41 1.11 -9.14 -2.35
CA ARG A 41 0.10 -9.33 -3.40
C ARG A 41 -1.03 -8.33 -3.20
N GLN A 42 -1.66 -7.88 -4.30
CA GLN A 42 -2.71 -6.87 -4.25
C GLN A 42 -3.90 -7.22 -3.34
N HIS A 43 -4.30 -8.49 -3.27
CA HIS A 43 -5.47 -8.91 -2.47
C HIS A 43 -5.15 -9.06 -0.97
N GLN A 44 -3.88 -8.99 -0.56
CA GLN A 44 -3.52 -9.10 0.85
C GLN A 44 -3.86 -7.80 1.59
N ARG A 45 -4.57 -7.91 2.72
CA ARG A 45 -4.93 -6.75 3.56
C ARG A 45 -3.73 -5.92 4.01
N GLU A 46 -2.55 -6.54 4.10
CA GLU A 46 -1.30 -5.86 4.44
C GLU A 46 -0.91 -4.76 3.44
N ALA A 47 -1.41 -4.82 2.19
CA ALA A 47 -1.18 -3.85 1.13
C ALA A 47 -2.33 -2.83 0.96
N HIS A 48 -3.34 -2.87 1.85
CA HIS A 48 -4.54 -2.03 1.76
C HIS A 48 -4.41 -0.85 2.72
N PHE A 49 -4.54 0.37 2.19
CA PHE A 49 -4.37 1.62 2.92
C PHE A 49 -5.62 2.49 2.82
N MET A 50 -5.76 3.37 3.81
CA MET A 50 -6.72 4.48 3.80
C MET A 50 -5.94 5.79 3.89
N LYS A 51 -6.12 6.67 2.91
CA LYS A 51 -5.61 8.05 3.00
C LYS A 51 -6.46 8.82 4.01
N ARG A 52 -5.81 9.50 4.96
CA ARG A 52 -6.47 10.28 6.01
C ARG A 52 -6.00 11.73 5.96
N LEU A 53 -6.88 12.65 6.33
CA LEU A 53 -6.49 14.03 6.57
C LEU A 53 -5.47 14.08 7.73
N PRO A 54 -4.48 14.99 7.68
CA PRO A 54 -3.63 15.26 8.82
C PRO A 54 -4.46 15.63 10.05
N ARG A 55 -4.01 15.21 11.24
CA ARG A 55 -4.66 15.65 12.50
C ARG A 55 -4.48 17.17 12.65
N GLY A 56 -5.53 17.87 13.08
CA GLY A 56 -5.50 19.33 13.29
C GLY A 56 -5.79 20.18 12.04
N HIS A 57 -6.33 19.57 10.97
CA HIS A 57 -6.80 20.27 9.77
C HIS A 57 -8.34 20.48 9.76
N LEU A 58 -8.93 20.78 10.92
CA LEU A 58 -10.31 21.21 11.08
C LEU A 58 -10.35 22.56 11.79
#